data_AF-A0A963HM62-F1
#
_entry.id   AF-A0A963HM62-F1
#
_cell.length_a   1.000
_cell.length_b   1.000
_cell.length_c   1.000
_cell.angle_alpha   90.00
_cell.angle_beta   90.00
_cell.angle_gamma   90.00
#
_symmetry.space_group_name_H-M   'P 1'
#
loop_
_entity.id
_entity.type
_entity.pdbx_description
1 polymer ?
#
loop_
_entity_poly.entity_id
_entity_poly.type
_entity_poly.pdbx_seq_one_letter_code
_entity_poly.pdbx_strand_id
1 'polypeptide(L)'
;MSLLALLVKRRIGFSIQQLKGIAISSFMVAKNTQGWFYKLMESIIHFDQSTLIQTWNWAVDYLARYAKRAHPDRDRESGRLAPGLTPIIS
;
A
#
# COMPACT_ATOMS: atom_id res chain seq x y z
N MET A 1 11.93 5.94 11.65
CA MET A 1 10.60 5.56 11.10
C MET A 1 9.54 5.91 12.14
N SER A 2 8.56 6.77 11.82
CA SER A 2 7.49 7.12 12.78
C SER A 2 6.28 6.18 12.66
N LEU A 3 5.49 6.08 13.73
CA LEU A 3 4.22 5.33 13.75
C LEU A 3 3.24 5.86 12.68
N LEU A 4 3.17 7.18 12.52
CA LEU A 4 2.31 7.83 11.53
C LEU A 4 2.64 7.36 10.10
N ALA A 5 3.93 7.30 9.74
CA ALA A 5 4.34 6.85 8.42
C ALA A 5 3.94 5.38 8.16
N LEU A 6 3.97 4.54 9.19
CA LEU A 6 3.53 3.14 9.10
C LEU A 6 2.02 3.04 8.88
N LEU A 7 1.22 3.82 9.62
CA LEU A 7 -0.24 3.86 9.49
C LEU A 7 -0.68 4.38 8.11
N VAL A 8 -0.04 5.45 7.62
CA VAL A 8 -0.32 6.01 6.29
C VAL A 8 -0.04 4.98 5.20
N LYS A 9 1.12 4.31 5.22
CA LYS A 9 1.45 3.25 4.26
C LYS A 9 0.44 2.11 4.29
N ARG A 10 0.03 1.69 5.49
CA ARG A 10 -0.97 0.64 5.67
C ARG A 10 -2.32 1.05 5.07
N ARG A 11 -2.78 2.29 5.32
CA ARG A 11 -4.03 2.81 4.76
C ARG A 11 -4.00 2.90 3.24
N ILE A 12 -2.87 3.32 2.67
CA ILE A 12 -2.68 3.38 1.22
C ILE A 12 -2.73 1.98 0.61
N GLY A 13 -2.02 1.01 1.20
CA GLY A 13 -2.08 -0.38 0.77
C GLY A 13 -3.51 -0.97 0.77
N PHE A 14 -4.28 -0.71 1.83
CA PHE A 14 -5.69 -1.11 1.88
C PHE A 14 -6.55 -0.44 0.82
N SER A 15 -6.35 0.85 0.59
CA SER A 15 -7.12 1.61 -0.42
C SER A 15 -6.86 1.06 -1.82
N ILE A 16 -5.61 0.73 -2.15
CA ILE A 16 -5.24 0.13 -3.44
C ILE A 16 -5.84 -1.28 -3.57
N GLN A 17 -5.85 -2.06 -2.49
CA GLN A 17 -6.48 -3.37 -2.46
C GLN A 17 -7.98 -3.29 -2.76
N GLN A 18 -8.69 -2.29 -2.20
CA GLN A 18 -10.09 -2.04 -2.52
C GLN A 18 -10.30 -1.57 -3.97
N LEU A 19 -9.48 -0.64 -4.45
CA LEU A 19 -9.57 -0.09 -5.81
C LEU A 19 -9.31 -1.13 -6.91
N LYS A 20 -8.36 -2.04 -6.69
CA LYS A 20 -7.93 -3.02 -7.71
C LYS A 20 -8.50 -4.42 -7.49
N GLY A 21 -9.19 -4.67 -6.38
CA GLY A 21 -9.75 -5.99 -6.06
C GLY A 21 -8.70 -7.10 -5.89
N ILE A 22 -7.47 -6.74 -5.52
CA ILE A 22 -6.35 -7.68 -5.35
C ILE A 22 -5.89 -7.75 -3.90
N ALA A 23 -5.49 -8.94 -3.46
CA ALA A 23 -4.89 -9.09 -2.13
C ALA A 23 -3.47 -8.54 -2.11
N ILE A 24 -3.25 -7.49 -1.32
CA ILE A 24 -1.94 -6.85 -1.17
C ILE A 24 -1.27 -7.28 0.14
N SER A 25 0.05 -7.44 0.12
CA SER A 25 0.84 -7.73 1.32
C SER A 25 1.30 -6.43 1.97
N SER A 26 0.85 -6.15 3.20
CA SER A 26 1.31 -5.00 3.98
C SER A 26 2.83 -5.02 4.22
N PHE A 27 3.43 -6.21 4.29
CA PHE A 27 4.88 -6.36 4.37
C PHE A 27 5.58 -5.89 3.09
N MET A 28 5.07 -6.28 1.91
CA MET A 28 5.65 -5.83 0.63
C MET A 28 5.44 -4.34 0.41
N VAL A 29 4.28 -3.78 0.81
CA VAL A 29 4.04 -2.33 0.79
C VAL A 29 5.07 -1.58 1.64
N ALA A 30 5.37 -2.09 2.85
CA ALA A 30 6.37 -1.50 3.74
C ALA A 30 7.80 -1.66 3.18
N LYS A 31 8.15 -2.83 2.64
CA LYS A 31 9.45 -3.11 2.03
C LYS A 31 9.73 -2.20 0.83
N ASN A 32 8.72 -1.97 0.00
CA ASN A 32 8.85 -1.16 -1.22
C ASN A 32 8.62 0.34 -0.97
N THR A 33 8.63 0.81 0.28
CA THR A 33 8.39 2.22 0.67
C THR A 33 9.18 3.20 -0.18
N GLN A 34 10.48 2.95 -0.39
CA GLN A 34 11.38 3.93 -0.99
C GLN A 34 11.01 4.28 -2.44
N GLY A 35 10.39 3.33 -3.18
CA GLY A 35 10.00 3.55 -4.56
C GLY A 35 8.80 4.48 -4.72
N TRP A 36 7.77 4.35 -3.86
CA TRP A 36 6.49 5.01 -4.05
C TRP A 36 6.14 6.05 -2.98
N PHE A 37 6.49 5.78 -1.73
CA PHE A 37 6.04 6.60 -0.62
C PHE A 37 6.72 7.96 -0.62
N TYR A 38 8.02 8.00 -0.90
CA TYR A 38 8.77 9.25 -0.89
C TYR A 38 8.26 10.24 -1.95
N LYS A 39 8.14 9.78 -3.20
CA LYS A 39 7.61 10.58 -4.32
C LYS A 39 6.19 11.09 -4.03
N LEU A 40 5.34 10.26 -3.43
CA LEU A 40 4.00 10.66 -3.05
C LEU A 40 4.03 11.77 -1.99
N MET A 41 4.82 11.60 -0.93
CA MET A 41 4.95 12.62 0.12
C MET A 41 5.53 13.93 -0.40
N GLU A 42 6.53 13.86 -1.28
CA GLU A 42 7.12 15.02 -1.96
C GLU A 42 6.06 15.78 -2.76
N SER A 43 5.25 15.09 -3.58
CA SER A 43 4.16 15.73 -4.34
C SER A 43 3.11 16.41 -3.44
N ILE A 44 2.86 15.87 -2.25
CA ILE A 44 1.94 16.48 -1.27
C ILE A 44 2.56 17.75 -0.67
N ILE A 45 3.84 17.70 -0.28
CA ILE A 45 4.54 18.84 0.33
C ILE A 45 4.61 20.04 -0.63
N HIS A 46 4.78 19.77 -1.93
CA HIS A 46 4.87 20.83 -2.94
C HIS A 46 3.51 21.33 -3.45
N PHE A 47 2.39 20.79 -2.97
CA PHE A 47 1.03 21.16 -3.38
C PHE A 47 0.79 21.12 -4.90
N ASP A 48 1.55 20.31 -5.64
CA ASP A 48 1.37 20.13 -7.07
C ASP A 48 0.34 19.03 -7.34
N GLN A 49 -0.90 19.46 -7.58
CA GLN A 49 -2.02 18.54 -7.83
C GLN A 49 -1.79 17.65 -9.06
N SER A 50 -1.15 18.16 -10.11
CA SER A 50 -0.92 17.41 -11.33
C SER A 50 0.09 16.28 -11.11
N THR A 51 1.19 16.60 -10.44
CA THR A 51 2.22 15.62 -10.06
C THR A 51 1.69 14.63 -9.01
N LEU A 52 0.84 15.09 -8.08
CA LEU A 52 0.20 14.22 -7.10
C LEU A 52 -0.68 13.16 -7.77
N ILE A 53 -1.53 13.54 -8.71
CA ILE A 53 -2.40 12.60 -9.43
C ILE A 53 -1.57 11.59 -10.24
N GLN A 54 -0.55 12.05 -10.95
CA GLN A 54 0.35 11.17 -11.70
C GLN A 54 1.09 10.19 -10.78
N THR A 55 1.65 10.69 -9.69
CA THR A 55 2.39 9.90 -8.71
C THR A 55 1.48 8.89 -8.01
N TRP A 56 0.24 9.27 -7.72
CA TRP A 56 -0.76 8.37 -7.15
C TRP A 56 -1.10 7.23 -8.10
N ASN A 57 -1.43 7.53 -9.36
CA ASN A 57 -1.76 6.51 -10.36
C ASN A 57 -0.58 5.55 -10.58
N TRP A 58 0.63 6.08 -10.65
CA TRP A 58 1.84 5.27 -10.74
C TRP A 58 2.04 4.39 -9.49
N ALA A 59 1.84 4.93 -8.29
CA ALA A 59 1.98 4.17 -7.04
C ALA A 59 0.95 3.03 -6.93
N VAL A 60 -0.28 3.29 -7.37
CA VAL A 60 -1.36 2.30 -7.46
C VAL A 60 -0.93 1.13 -8.35
N ASP A 61 -0.46 1.41 -9.56
CA ASP A 61 -0.06 0.36 -10.51
C ASP A 61 1.23 -0.37 -10.08
N TYR A 62 2.18 0.36 -9.50
CA TYR A 62 3.40 -0.21 -8.95
C TYR A 62 3.10 -1.19 -7.82
N LEU A 63 2.30 -0.78 -6.82
CA LEU A 63 1.93 -1.65 -5.71
C LEU A 63 1.05 -2.81 -6.16
N ALA A 64 0.19 -2.61 -7.14
CA ALA A 64 -0.62 -3.69 -7.69
C ALA A 64 0.23 -4.80 -8.33
N ARG A 65 1.38 -4.46 -8.91
CA ARG A 65 2.31 -5.42 -9.50
C ARG A 65 3.24 -6.04 -8.47
N TYR A 66 3.87 -5.23 -7.63
CA TYR A 66 4.99 -5.65 -6.79
C TYR A 66 4.61 -6.00 -5.34
N ALA A 67 3.41 -5.64 -4.89
CA ALA A 67 2.93 -5.96 -3.55
C ALA A 67 1.76 -6.96 -3.53
N LYS A 68 1.42 -7.55 -4.69
CA LYS A 68 0.43 -8.62 -4.80
C LYS A 68 0.88 -9.85 -3.99
N ARG A 69 -0.04 -10.45 -3.22
CA ARG A 69 0.22 -11.72 -2.53
C ARG A 69 0.31 -12.87 -3.54
N ALA A 70 1.30 -13.74 -3.36
CA ALA A 70 1.49 -14.91 -4.20
C ALA A 70 0.40 -15.98 -3.99
N HIS A 71 -0.03 -16.20 -2.74
CA HIS A 71 -1.06 -17.18 -2.39
C HIS A 71 -2.04 -16.60 -1.34
N PRO A 72 -3.03 -15.82 -1.76
CA PRO A 72 -3.94 -15.12 -0.85
C PRO A 72 -4.80 -16.06 0.00
N ASP A 73 -5.23 -17.20 -0.56
CA ASP A 73 -6.10 -18.16 0.14
C ASP A 73 -5.33 -18.94 1.22
N ARG A 74 -4.10 -19.39 0.90
CA ARG A 74 -3.21 -20.06 1.86
C ARG A 74 -2.82 -19.14 3.03
N ASP A 75 -2.60 -17.86 2.75
CA ASP A 75 -2.29 -16.85 3.77
C ASP A 75 -3.47 -16.59 4.72
N ARG A 76 -4.70 -16.78 4.24
CA ARG A 76 -5.94 -16.60 5.01
C ARG A 76 -6.23 -17.78 5.93
N GLU A 77 -5.82 -18.98 5.51
CA GLU A 77 -6.13 -20.24 6.20
C GLU A 77 -5.03 -20.68 7.19
N SER A 78 -3.75 -20.45 6.87
CA SER A 78 -2.63 -20.96 7.70
C SER A 78 -1.49 -19.96 7.94
N GLY A 79 -1.63 -18.70 7.52
CA GLY A 79 -0.53 -17.74 7.49
C GLY A 79 -0.34 -16.97 8.81
N ARG A 80 0.91 -16.92 9.32
CA ARG A 80 1.37 -15.97 10.37
C ARG A 80 1.11 -14.48 10.04
N LEU A 81 0.58 -14.18 8.85
CA LEU A 81 0.27 -12.87 8.30
C LEU A 81 -1.24 -12.53 8.32
N ALA A 82 -2.06 -13.37 8.97
CA ALA A 82 -3.48 -13.11 9.21
C ALA A 82 -3.79 -11.72 9.84
N PRO A 83 -2.97 -11.16 10.77
CA PRO A 83 -3.24 -9.84 11.37
C PRO A 83 -3.20 -8.64 10.38
N GLY A 84 -2.81 -8.87 9.13
CA GLY A 84 -2.84 -7.88 8.04
C GLY A 84 -4.06 -8.00 7.12
N LEU A 85 -4.93 -9.00 7.31
CA LEU A 85 -6.09 -9.26 6.45
C LEU A 85 -7.35 -8.51 6.90
N THR A 86 -7.47 -8.22 8.20
CA THR A 86 -8.58 -7.45 8.75
C THR A 86 -8.27 -5.95 8.66
N PRO A 87 -9.11 -5.15 7.98
CA PRO A 87 -9.05 -3.70 8.10
C PRO A 87 -9.33 -3.33 9.57
N ILE A 88 -8.53 -2.43 10.14
CA ILE A 88 -8.65 -2.01 11.56
C ILE A 88 -9.92 -1.17 11.80
N ILE A 89 -10.69 -0.83 10.75
CA ILE A 89 -11.86 0.02 10.88
C ILE A 89 -12.97 -0.54 9.98
N SER A 90 -14.09 -0.92 10.59
CA SER A 90 -15.41 -1.09 9.95
C SER A 90 -16.19 0.21 10.06
#